data_AF-A0A7S3Q609-F1
#
_entry.id   AF-A0A7S3Q609-F1
#
_cell.length_a   1.000
_cell.length_b   1.000
_cell.length_c   1.000
_cell.angle_alpha   90.00
_cell.angle_beta   90.00
_cell.angle_gamma   90.00
#
_symmetry.space_group_name_H-M   'P 1'
#
loop_
_entity.id
_entity.type
_entity.pdbx_description
1 polymer ?
#
loop_
_entity_poly.entity_id
_entity_poly.type
_entity_poly.pdbx_seq_one_letter_code
_entity_poly.pdbx_strand_id
1 'polypeptide(L)'
;QQQRHLQQQRHLQQQHQRQQEQQQQRQQQQQQQHQAEHIGAGYDTSTEHKLVLSPDGIELIFATNYVGHHLLWKYLEPLVKLSNSNLNIEDGVRERERGERERERESEQVGGRVILTSSVASYFTFPHIVPTNLDELQGQQQSLVSQKNWKYYGQSKLAQILWVKKVARIMVASEGDNDDDDDGNGNENGNENINGARIFVNAANPGMVDTGIWNDMLPSWIQTISNYMRDRFYWSTKEGILTLLYLGTATGELMEKNITGKFFHPQAREVINAKSTDEKLQDELWKFSEELIANFI
;
A
#
# COMPACT_ATOMS: atom_id res chain seq x y z
N GLN A 1 9.67 -1.51 -45.69
CA GLN A 1 9.95 -0.13 -45.24
C GLN A 1 8.71 0.54 -44.63
N GLN A 2 7.53 0.45 -45.25
CA GLN A 2 6.27 0.99 -44.69
C GLN A 2 5.91 0.46 -43.28
N GLN A 3 6.07 -0.84 -43.01
CA GLN A 3 5.76 -1.40 -41.67
C GLN A 3 6.66 -0.83 -40.55
N ARG A 4 7.95 -0.59 -40.84
CA ARG A 4 8.87 0.04 -39.89
C ARG A 4 8.47 1.49 -39.61
N HIS A 5 8.04 2.21 -40.64
CA HIS A 5 7.55 3.59 -40.49
C HIS A 5 6.27 3.65 -39.63
N LEU A 6 5.34 2.71 -39.83
CA LEU A 6 4.10 2.61 -39.04
C LEU A 6 4.35 2.23 -37.57
N GLN A 7 5.33 1.35 -37.30
CA GLN A 7 5.75 1.04 -35.93
C GLN A 7 6.38 2.25 -35.25
N GLN A 8 7.22 3.00 -35.96
CA GLN A 8 7.86 4.21 -35.43
C GLN A 8 6.82 5.29 -35.09
N GLN A 9 5.82 5.49 -35.95
CA GLN A 9 4.71 6.42 -35.68
C GLN A 9 3.89 6.01 -34.45
N ARG A 10 3.54 4.73 -34.30
CA ARG A 10 2.83 4.24 -33.11
C ARG A 10 3.64 4.40 -31.83
N HIS A 11 4.95 4.16 -31.89
CA HIS A 11 5.82 4.32 -30.73
C HIS A 11 5.90 5.80 -30.30
N LEU A 12 6.03 6.72 -31.26
CA LEU A 12 6.02 8.16 -30.99
C LEU A 12 4.67 8.63 -30.43
N GLN A 13 3.57 8.09 -30.95
CA GLN A 13 2.22 8.42 -30.46
C GLN A 13 2.01 7.95 -29.02
N GLN A 14 2.45 6.73 -28.69
CA GLN A 14 2.41 6.21 -27.32
C GLN A 14 3.33 7.00 -26.37
N GLN A 15 4.53 7.40 -26.81
CA GLN A 15 5.41 8.25 -26.00
C GLN A 15 4.77 9.61 -25.72
N HIS A 16 4.13 10.22 -26.72
CA HIS A 16 3.45 11.50 -26.57
C HIS A 16 2.25 11.38 -25.61
N GLN A 17 1.47 10.31 -25.72
CA GLN A 17 0.34 10.05 -24.83
C GLN A 17 0.78 9.86 -23.38
N ARG A 18 1.85 9.07 -23.14
CA ARG A 18 2.44 8.92 -21.80
C ARG A 18 2.96 10.24 -21.22
N GLN A 19 3.55 11.10 -22.04
CA GLN A 19 4.02 12.42 -21.60
C GLN A 19 2.86 13.35 -21.23
N GLN A 20 1.77 13.33 -22.00
CA GLN A 20 0.56 14.10 -21.70
C GLN A 20 -0.10 13.62 -20.39
N GLU A 21 -0.22 12.30 -20.20
CA GLU A 21 -0.75 11.72 -18.96
C GLU A 21 0.11 12.11 -17.75
N GLN A 22 1.44 12.03 -17.85
CA GLN A 22 2.33 12.47 -16.78
C GLN A 22 2.23 13.98 -16.50
N GLN A 23 2.06 14.82 -17.52
CA GLN A 23 1.86 16.25 -17.31
C GLN A 23 0.51 16.55 -16.63
N GLN A 24 -0.57 15.90 -17.05
CA GLN A 24 -1.87 16.04 -16.40
C GLN A 24 -1.84 15.57 -14.94
N GLN A 25 -1.13 14.48 -14.65
CA GLN A 25 -0.93 14.01 -13.29
C GLN A 25 -0.17 15.03 -12.43
N ARG A 26 0.92 15.61 -12.95
CA ARG A 26 1.66 16.67 -12.24
C ARG A 26 0.80 17.91 -12.01
N GLN A 27 0.00 18.32 -12.99
CA GLN A 27 -0.92 19.45 -12.85
C GLN A 27 -2.02 19.18 -11.83
N GLN A 28 -2.62 17.99 -11.84
CA GLN A 28 -3.59 17.59 -10.82
C GLN A 28 -2.95 17.56 -9.43
N GLN A 29 -1.74 17.05 -9.31
CA GLN A 29 -1.01 17.00 -8.03
C GLN A 29 -0.69 18.41 -7.51
N GLN A 30 -0.29 19.34 -8.39
CA GLN A 30 -0.05 20.75 -8.05
C GLN A 30 -1.33 21.50 -7.69
N GLN A 31 -2.44 21.28 -8.42
CA GLN A 31 -3.73 21.89 -8.08
C GLN A 31 -4.26 21.39 -6.74
N GLN A 32 -4.07 20.11 -6.44
CA GLN A 32 -4.42 19.53 -5.14
C GLN A 32 -3.53 20.09 -4.01
N GLN A 33 -2.24 20.34 -4.27
CA GLN A 33 -1.35 21.01 -3.31
C GLN A 33 -1.79 22.45 -3.02
N HIS A 34 -2.06 23.27 -4.04
CA HIS A 34 -2.52 24.65 -3.84
C HIS A 34 -3.89 24.76 -3.15
N GLN A 35 -4.81 23.82 -3.42
CA GLN A 35 -6.10 23.80 -2.72
C GLN A 35 -5.96 23.36 -1.27
N ALA A 36 -5.05 22.45 -0.94
CA ALA A 36 -4.75 22.08 0.44
C ALA A 36 -4.14 23.24 1.26
N GLU A 37 -3.35 24.11 0.62
CA GLU A 37 -2.77 25.31 1.24
C GLU A 37 -3.85 26.36 1.58
N HIS A 38 -4.87 26.54 0.74
CA HIS A 38 -5.94 27.52 0.98
C HIS A 38 -6.95 27.10 2.07
N ILE A 39 -7.07 25.81 2.39
CA ILE A 39 -7.98 25.31 3.43
C ILE A 39 -7.47 25.65 4.86
N GLY A 40 -6.19 26.02 5.02
CA GLY A 40 -5.56 26.28 6.32
C GLY A 40 -5.73 27.69 6.89
N ALA A 41 -6.36 28.64 6.17
CA ALA A 41 -6.24 30.08 6.48
C ALA A 41 -7.42 30.71 7.26
N GLY A 42 -8.34 29.93 7.84
CA GLY A 42 -9.58 30.52 8.39
C GLY A 42 -10.22 29.79 9.57
N TYR A 43 -9.47 29.45 10.62
CA TYR A 43 -10.06 28.86 11.83
C TYR A 43 -9.54 29.49 13.13
N ASP A 44 -10.50 29.82 14.00
CA ASP A 44 -10.33 30.31 15.37
C ASP A 44 -9.47 29.36 16.21
N THR A 45 -8.44 29.90 16.86
CA THR A 45 -7.35 29.19 17.56
C THR A 45 -7.62 28.98 19.05
N SER A 46 -8.85 29.13 19.53
CA SER A 46 -9.15 29.26 20.97
C SER A 46 -9.54 27.98 21.75
N THR A 47 -9.42 26.77 21.19
CA THR A 47 -9.62 25.51 21.96
C THR A 47 -8.42 24.56 21.86
N GLU A 48 -7.75 24.32 22.98
CA GLU A 48 -6.69 23.30 23.15
C GLU A 48 -7.25 21.89 22.90
N HIS A 49 -7.13 21.38 21.67
CA HIS A 49 -7.41 19.99 21.33
C HIS A 49 -6.24 19.07 21.72
N LYS A 50 -6.38 18.38 22.85
CA LYS A 50 -5.42 17.35 23.31
C LYS A 50 -5.31 16.19 22.29
N LEU A 51 -4.09 15.67 22.11
CA LEU A 51 -3.82 14.44 21.34
C LEU A 51 -4.54 13.26 21.98
N VAL A 52 -5.18 12.42 21.16
CA VAL A 52 -5.89 11.21 21.64
C VAL A 52 -4.97 10.02 21.45
N LEU A 53 -4.84 9.22 22.51
CA LEU A 53 -4.02 8.01 22.51
C LEU A 53 -4.91 6.78 22.56
N SER A 54 -4.44 5.67 21.99
CA SER A 54 -4.98 4.34 22.21
C SER A 54 -4.73 3.89 23.67
N PRO A 55 -5.37 2.79 24.13
CA PRO A 55 -5.05 2.20 25.43
C PRO A 55 -3.56 1.88 25.62
N ASP A 56 -2.83 1.67 24.53
CA ASP A 56 -1.40 1.33 24.49
C ASP A 56 -0.49 2.58 24.45
N GLY A 57 -1.05 3.78 24.58
CA GLY A 57 -0.29 5.04 24.61
C GLY A 57 0.19 5.53 23.24
N ILE A 58 -0.30 4.95 22.14
CA ILE A 58 0.05 5.31 20.77
C ILE A 58 -0.96 6.32 20.25
N GLU A 59 -0.56 7.30 19.44
CA GLU A 59 -1.52 8.21 18.78
C GLU A 59 -2.63 7.42 18.07
N LEU A 60 -3.89 7.71 18.40
CA LEU A 60 -5.03 6.83 18.12
C LEU A 60 -5.20 6.51 16.63
N ILE A 61 -5.04 7.48 15.75
CA ILE A 61 -5.21 7.30 14.30
C ILE A 61 -4.10 6.40 13.76
N PHE A 62 -2.85 6.65 14.16
CA PHE A 62 -1.71 5.82 13.78
C PHE A 62 -1.82 4.39 14.35
N ALA A 63 -2.24 4.26 15.61
CA ALA A 63 -2.48 2.97 16.25
C ALA A 63 -3.50 2.14 15.47
N THR A 64 -4.65 2.75 15.15
CA THR A 64 -5.78 2.08 14.49
C THR A 64 -5.48 1.75 13.03
N ASN A 65 -4.98 2.73 12.27
CA ASN A 65 -4.83 2.59 10.83
C ASN A 65 -3.56 1.84 10.42
N TYR A 66 -2.55 1.79 11.29
CA TYR A 66 -1.25 1.26 10.94
C TYR A 66 -0.75 0.19 11.92
N VAL A 67 -0.52 0.53 13.19
CA VAL A 67 0.14 -0.38 14.14
C VAL A 67 -0.66 -1.67 14.35
N GLY A 68 -1.98 -1.58 14.52
CA GLY A 68 -2.83 -2.77 14.63
C GLY A 68 -2.78 -3.67 13.40
N HIS A 69 -2.64 -3.10 12.20
CA HIS A 69 -2.49 -3.89 10.97
C HIS A 69 -1.10 -4.53 10.86
N HIS A 70 -0.06 -3.85 11.35
CA HIS A 70 1.26 -4.44 11.45
C HIS A 70 1.27 -5.64 12.40
N LEU A 71 0.68 -5.52 13.59
CA LEU A 71 0.52 -6.63 14.52
C LEU A 71 -0.30 -7.78 13.92
N LEU A 72 -1.42 -7.47 13.25
CA LEU A 72 -2.23 -8.46 12.56
C LEU A 72 -1.40 -9.24 11.52
N TRP A 73 -0.56 -8.54 10.76
CA TRP A 73 0.34 -9.19 9.82
C TRP A 73 1.30 -10.16 10.50
N LYS A 74 1.90 -9.81 11.64
CA LYS A 74 2.82 -10.72 12.36
C LYS A 74 2.16 -12.05 12.74
N TYR A 75 0.88 -12.03 13.10
CA TYR A 75 0.11 -13.24 13.37
C TYR A 75 -0.29 -14.01 12.10
N LEU A 76 -0.60 -13.30 11.02
CA LEU A 76 -1.04 -13.93 9.77
C LEU A 76 0.12 -14.43 8.91
N GLU A 77 1.30 -13.83 9.00
CA GLU A 77 2.44 -14.12 8.14
C GLU A 77 2.81 -15.61 8.12
N PRO A 78 2.95 -16.32 9.27
CA PRO A 78 3.24 -17.75 9.26
C PRO A 78 2.13 -18.57 8.58
N LEU A 79 0.86 -18.18 8.78
CA LEU A 79 -0.29 -18.88 8.19
C LEU A 79 -0.37 -18.66 6.69
N VAL A 80 -0.06 -17.45 6.22
CA VAL A 80 -0.01 -17.12 4.80
C VAL A 80 1.13 -17.89 4.12
N LYS A 81 2.30 -17.98 4.76
CA LYS A 81 3.43 -18.78 4.27
C LYS A 81 3.12 -20.28 4.27
N LEU A 82 2.45 -20.80 5.31
CA LEU A 82 2.04 -22.21 5.38
C LEU A 82 0.98 -22.56 4.33
N SER A 83 0.00 -21.68 4.11
CA SER A 83 -0.99 -21.89 3.05
C SER A 83 -0.32 -21.98 1.67
N ASN A 84 0.81 -21.30 1.49
CA ASN A 84 1.57 -21.34 0.25
C ASN A 84 2.38 -22.64 0.12
N SER A 85 2.98 -23.16 1.20
CA SER A 85 3.74 -24.41 1.14
C SER A 85 2.82 -25.62 0.89
N ASN A 86 1.63 -25.67 1.49
CA ASN A 86 0.67 -26.76 1.27
C ASN A 86 0.18 -26.84 -0.18
N LEU A 87 0.08 -25.71 -0.89
CA LEU A 87 -0.24 -25.70 -2.32
C LEU A 87 0.84 -26.43 -3.13
N ASN A 88 2.12 -26.22 -2.80
CA ASN A 88 3.23 -26.86 -3.50
C ASN A 88 3.26 -28.38 -3.27
N ILE A 89 2.87 -28.85 -2.08
CA ILE A 89 2.86 -30.30 -1.73
C ILE A 89 1.77 -31.04 -2.50
N GLU A 90 0.54 -30.50 -2.57
CA GLU A 90 -0.55 -31.15 -3.30
C GLU A 90 -0.23 -31.29 -4.80
N ASP A 91 0.40 -30.29 -5.38
CA ASP A 91 0.72 -30.29 -6.81
C ASP A 91 1.90 -31.23 -7.13
N GLY A 92 2.93 -31.32 -6.28
CA GLY A 92 4.00 -32.32 -6.46
C GLY A 92 3.53 -33.78 -6.38
N VAL A 93 2.38 -34.04 -5.74
CA VAL A 93 1.71 -35.34 -5.76
C VAL A 93 0.90 -35.53 -7.05
N ARG A 94 0.27 -34.48 -7.60
CA ARG A 94 -0.54 -34.52 -8.83
C ARG A 94 0.29 -34.50 -10.13
N GLU A 95 1.47 -33.89 -10.13
CA GLU A 95 2.39 -33.82 -11.27
C GLU A 95 2.83 -35.21 -11.77
N ARG A 96 2.90 -36.20 -10.87
CA ARG A 96 3.28 -37.58 -11.22
C ARG A 96 2.26 -38.28 -12.12
N GLU A 97 1.09 -37.66 -12.37
CA GLU A 97 -0.03 -38.28 -13.08
C GLU A 97 -0.52 -37.51 -14.33
N ARG A 98 0.06 -36.37 -14.73
CA ARG A 98 -0.57 -35.46 -15.73
C ARG A 98 0.30 -34.88 -16.86
N GLY A 99 -0.36 -34.54 -17.98
CA GLY A 99 0.23 -34.21 -19.29
C GLY A 99 0.55 -32.71 -19.53
N GLU A 100 1.26 -32.42 -20.62
CA GLU A 100 1.91 -31.12 -20.93
C GLU A 100 1.01 -29.86 -20.86
N ARG A 101 -0.31 -29.95 -21.08
CA ARG A 101 -1.22 -28.78 -21.04
C ARG A 101 -1.59 -28.32 -19.64
N GLU A 102 -1.39 -29.16 -18.62
CA GLU A 102 -1.61 -28.78 -17.22
C GLU A 102 -0.37 -28.11 -16.62
N ARG A 103 0.83 -28.42 -17.15
CA ARG A 103 2.12 -27.81 -16.76
C ARG A 103 2.20 -26.31 -17.04
N GLU A 104 1.55 -25.83 -18.10
CA GLU A 104 1.45 -24.38 -18.37
C GLU A 104 0.59 -23.64 -17.32
N ARG A 105 -0.44 -24.30 -16.75
CA ARG A 105 -1.27 -23.73 -15.68
C ARG A 105 -0.58 -23.74 -14.30
N GLU A 106 0.42 -24.59 -14.09
CA GLU A 106 1.18 -24.68 -12.83
C GLU A 106 2.20 -23.53 -12.66
N SER A 107 2.66 -22.91 -13.75
CA SER A 107 3.42 -21.65 -13.68
C SER A 107 2.64 -20.46 -13.11
N GLU A 108 1.34 -20.64 -12.81
CA GLU A 108 0.44 -19.65 -12.22
C GLU A 108 0.16 -19.88 -10.71
N GLN A 109 1.02 -20.62 -10.00
CA GLN A 109 0.77 -20.92 -8.59
C GLN A 109 1.07 -19.72 -7.69
N VAL A 110 0.01 -19.06 -7.21
CA VAL A 110 0.14 -17.80 -6.45
C VAL A 110 -0.15 -17.95 -4.98
N GLY A 111 0.83 -17.57 -4.19
CA GLY A 111 0.75 -17.44 -2.76
C GLY A 111 -0.05 -16.22 -2.30
N GLY A 112 -0.25 -16.08 -0.98
CA GLY A 112 -1.01 -15.02 -0.29
C GLY A 112 -1.07 -13.64 -0.96
N ARG A 113 -2.21 -12.96 -0.87
CA ARG A 113 -2.36 -11.58 -1.34
C ARG A 113 -2.73 -10.69 -0.17
N VAL A 114 -1.93 -9.65 0.04
CA VAL A 114 -2.09 -8.71 1.15
C VAL A 114 -2.28 -7.33 0.55
N ILE A 115 -3.45 -6.73 0.80
CA ILE A 115 -3.81 -5.44 0.24
C ILE A 115 -4.12 -4.47 1.37
N LEU A 116 -3.32 -3.39 1.47
CA LEU A 116 -3.55 -2.32 2.45
C LEU A 116 -4.34 -1.17 1.83
N THR A 117 -5.40 -0.74 2.52
CA THR A 117 -6.27 0.35 2.09
C THR A 117 -5.71 1.71 2.49
N SER A 118 -4.85 2.25 1.63
CA SER A 118 -4.22 3.57 1.78
C SER A 118 -5.11 4.70 1.22
N SER A 119 -4.57 5.90 0.99
CA SER A 119 -5.32 7.09 0.55
C SER A 119 -4.44 8.10 -0.16
N VAL A 120 -5.06 9.01 -0.93
CA VAL A 120 -4.41 10.25 -1.39
C VAL A 120 -3.90 11.11 -0.23
N ALA A 121 -4.47 10.96 0.97
CA ALA A 121 -3.95 11.62 2.17
C ALA A 121 -2.47 11.31 2.45
N SER A 122 -1.94 10.19 1.93
CA SER A 122 -0.51 9.83 2.05
C SER A 122 0.47 10.83 1.41
N TYR A 123 0.01 11.65 0.47
CA TYR A 123 0.84 12.73 -0.12
C TYR A 123 0.94 13.95 0.80
N PHE A 124 0.05 14.01 1.76
CA PHE A 124 -0.14 15.12 2.63
C PHE A 124 0.23 14.64 4.05
N THR A 125 1.50 14.84 4.43
CA THR A 125 2.02 14.45 5.76
C THR A 125 2.83 15.58 6.40
N PHE A 126 3.31 15.36 7.62
CA PHE A 126 4.24 16.28 8.28
C PHE A 126 5.57 16.39 7.49
N PRO A 127 6.34 17.48 7.70
CA PRO A 127 7.68 17.62 7.12
C PRO A 127 8.60 16.45 7.51
N HIS A 128 8.53 15.99 8.76
CA HIS A 128 9.05 14.69 9.21
C HIS A 128 8.05 13.61 8.79
N ILE A 129 8.41 12.88 7.75
CA ILE A 129 7.52 12.26 6.78
C ILE A 129 6.48 11.30 7.40
N VAL A 130 6.94 10.42 8.29
CA VAL A 130 6.23 9.43 9.10
C VAL A 130 7.07 9.25 10.37
N PRO A 131 6.46 9.10 11.56
CA PRO A 131 7.20 8.93 12.80
C PRO A 131 7.97 7.60 12.84
N THR A 132 9.20 7.67 13.33
CA THR A 132 10.11 6.51 13.49
C THR A 132 10.49 6.26 14.95
N ASN A 133 9.89 7.00 15.88
CA ASN A 133 9.99 6.81 17.32
C ASN A 133 8.79 7.46 18.02
N LEU A 134 8.59 7.14 19.32
CA LEU A 134 7.47 7.66 20.11
C LEU A 134 7.52 9.18 20.27
N ASP A 135 8.70 9.76 20.44
CA ASP A 135 8.87 11.21 20.60
C ASP A 135 8.45 11.96 19.34
N GLU A 136 8.75 11.45 18.14
CA GLU A 136 8.25 12.00 16.88
C GLU A 136 6.74 11.82 16.75
N LEU A 137 6.22 10.63 17.08
CA LEU A 137 4.78 10.33 16.98
C LEU A 137 3.94 11.23 17.90
N GLN A 138 4.43 11.50 19.10
CA GLN A 138 3.73 12.26 20.14
C GLN A 138 4.13 13.75 20.13
N GLY A 139 5.37 14.08 19.74
CA GLY A 139 5.97 15.41 19.75
C GLY A 139 5.65 16.28 18.52
N GLN A 140 4.99 15.74 17.50
CA GLN A 140 4.35 16.53 16.42
C GLN A 140 3.29 17.54 16.92
N GLN A 141 3.05 17.62 18.24
CA GLN A 141 2.17 18.55 18.95
C GLN A 141 2.57 20.04 18.93
N GLN A 142 3.86 20.41 18.74
CA GLN A 142 4.29 21.77 19.09
C GLN A 142 3.91 22.89 18.09
N SER A 143 3.26 22.57 16.97
CA SER A 143 2.72 23.60 16.08
C SER A 143 1.38 23.17 15.49
N LEU A 144 0.31 23.72 16.09
CA LEU A 144 -1.08 23.72 15.61
C LEU A 144 -1.88 22.44 15.89
N VAL A 145 -2.30 22.42 17.15
CA VAL A 145 -3.42 21.73 17.79
C VAL A 145 -4.68 21.68 16.92
N SER A 146 -4.97 20.50 16.35
CA SER A 146 -6.32 20.01 16.07
C SER A 146 -6.27 18.55 15.63
N GLN A 147 -7.13 17.69 16.19
CA GLN A 147 -7.42 16.36 15.62
C GLN A 147 -8.00 16.44 14.18
N LYS A 148 -8.40 17.64 13.74
CA LYS A 148 -8.77 17.93 12.34
C LYS A 148 -7.57 18.14 11.43
N ASN A 149 -6.34 18.02 11.95
CA ASN A 149 -5.15 18.05 11.13
C ASN A 149 -5.05 16.74 10.36
N TRP A 150 -5.48 16.77 9.10
CA TRP A 150 -5.44 15.64 8.17
C TRP A 150 -4.05 15.02 8.03
N LYS A 151 -2.98 15.68 8.48
CA LYS A 151 -1.60 15.16 8.49
C LYS A 151 -1.45 13.90 9.36
N TYR A 152 -2.17 13.78 10.48
CA TYR A 152 -2.15 12.56 11.31
C TYR A 152 -2.77 11.35 10.57
N TYR A 153 -3.87 11.59 9.87
CA TYR A 153 -4.44 10.59 8.97
C TYR A 153 -3.48 10.28 7.81
N GLY A 154 -2.96 11.32 7.15
CA GLY A 154 -2.02 11.20 6.03
C GLY A 154 -0.76 10.41 6.37
N GLN A 155 -0.15 10.65 7.53
CA GLN A 155 1.03 9.88 7.97
C GLN A 155 0.70 8.40 8.16
N SER A 156 -0.46 8.06 8.73
CA SER A 156 -0.88 6.66 8.89
C SER A 156 -1.05 5.97 7.52
N LYS A 157 -1.54 6.71 6.52
CA LYS A 157 -1.73 6.20 5.15
C LYS A 157 -0.41 6.11 4.38
N LEU A 158 0.54 7.00 4.64
CA LEU A 158 1.90 6.89 4.09
C LEU A 158 2.67 5.73 4.72
N ALA A 159 2.52 5.50 6.03
CA ALA A 159 3.11 4.36 6.73
C ALA A 159 2.70 3.02 6.10
N GLN A 160 1.42 2.87 5.71
CA GLN A 160 0.95 1.70 4.97
C GLN A 160 1.67 1.50 3.62
N ILE A 161 1.98 2.57 2.89
CA ILE A 161 2.67 2.49 1.59
C ILE A 161 4.15 2.13 1.78
N LEU A 162 4.81 2.73 2.77
CA LEU A 162 6.18 2.36 3.16
C LEU A 162 6.24 0.88 3.57
N TRP A 163 5.24 0.44 4.34
CA TRP A 163 5.15 -0.93 4.82
C TRP A 163 5.01 -1.96 3.71
N VAL A 164 4.12 -1.75 2.73
CA VAL A 164 3.98 -2.72 1.61
C VAL A 164 5.27 -2.83 0.80
N LYS A 165 6.03 -1.74 0.67
CA LYS A 165 7.35 -1.73 0.02
C LYS A 165 8.38 -2.51 0.83
N LYS A 166 8.41 -2.31 2.15
CA LYS A 166 9.30 -3.06 3.03
C LYS A 166 9.01 -4.56 3.00
N VAL A 167 7.75 -4.96 3.12
CA VAL A 167 7.37 -6.38 3.09
C VAL A 167 7.70 -6.99 1.74
N ALA A 168 7.43 -6.29 0.63
CA ALA A 168 7.84 -6.78 -0.68
C ALA A 168 9.36 -6.99 -0.78
N ARG A 169 10.19 -6.09 -0.23
CA ARG A 169 11.66 -6.27 -0.14
C ARG A 169 12.04 -7.48 0.69
N ILE A 170 11.41 -7.69 1.85
CA ILE A 170 11.64 -8.87 2.70
C ILE A 170 11.31 -10.17 1.94
N MET A 171 10.16 -10.21 1.25
CA MET A 171 9.71 -11.39 0.52
C MET A 171 10.64 -11.73 -0.66
N VAL A 172 11.11 -10.71 -1.39
CA VAL A 172 12.09 -10.91 -2.47
C VAL A 172 13.43 -11.42 -1.92
N ALA A 173 13.91 -10.85 -0.80
CA ALA A 173 15.15 -11.32 -0.19
C ALA A 173 15.07 -12.79 0.25
N SER A 174 13.93 -13.23 0.80
CA SER A 174 13.71 -14.63 1.17
C SER A 174 13.61 -15.60 -0.02
N GLU A 175 13.38 -15.11 -1.24
CA GLU A 175 13.39 -15.93 -2.46
C GLU A 175 14.82 -16.10 -3.03
N GLY A 176 15.73 -15.16 -2.76
CA GLY A 176 17.08 -15.10 -3.35
C GLY A 176 18.18 -15.89 -2.62
N ASP A 177 17.93 -16.39 -1.42
CA ASP A 177 18.87 -17.26 -0.67
C ASP A 177 18.85 -18.74 -1.15
N ASN A 178 18.21 -19.03 -2.29
CA ASN A 178 17.98 -20.41 -2.80
C ASN A 178 18.94 -20.87 -3.92
N ASP A 179 19.93 -20.08 -4.32
CA ASP A 179 20.72 -20.34 -5.54
C ASP A 179 22.17 -20.84 -5.35
N ASP A 180 22.67 -21.10 -4.14
CA ASP A 180 24.00 -21.70 -3.96
C ASP A 180 24.02 -22.79 -2.87
N ASP A 181 24.68 -23.91 -3.18
CA ASP A 181 25.00 -25.09 -2.36
C ASP A 181 24.03 -26.30 -2.42
N ASP A 182 23.91 -26.90 -3.62
CA ASP A 182 23.78 -28.37 -3.75
C ASP A 182 25.13 -29.02 -3.37
N ASP A 183 25.41 -29.08 -2.07
CA ASP A 183 26.43 -29.98 -1.52
C ASP A 183 25.69 -31.05 -0.70
N GLY A 184 25.48 -32.20 -1.33
CA GLY A 184 24.63 -33.31 -0.89
C GLY A 184 25.00 -33.92 0.46
N ASN A 185 24.71 -33.22 1.55
CA ASN A 185 24.74 -33.75 2.90
C ASN A 185 23.44 -33.39 3.63
N GLY A 186 22.53 -34.36 3.71
CA GLY A 186 21.26 -34.24 4.40
C GLY A 186 21.44 -33.87 5.87
N ASN A 187 21.06 -32.64 6.22
CA ASN A 187 20.88 -32.23 7.60
C ASN A 187 19.37 -32.18 7.90
N GLU A 188 18.91 -33.07 8.77
CA GLU A 188 17.50 -33.28 9.15
C GLU A 188 16.95 -32.19 10.10
N ASN A 189 17.33 -30.93 9.89
CA ASN A 189 16.73 -29.80 10.61
C ASN A 189 15.84 -29.03 9.64
N GLY A 190 14.55 -29.39 9.64
CA GLY A 190 13.53 -28.95 8.69
C GLY A 190 13.35 -27.44 8.59
N ASN A 191 14.14 -26.80 7.74
CA ASN A 191 13.77 -25.56 7.08
C ASN A 191 13.04 -25.97 5.80
N GLU A 192 11.72 -26.12 5.87
CA GLU A 192 10.91 -26.50 4.72
C GLU A 192 11.08 -25.48 3.60
N ASN A 193 11.77 -25.90 2.53
CA ASN A 193 11.97 -25.17 1.29
C ASN A 193 10.62 -24.75 0.68
N ILE A 194 10.29 -23.47 0.72
CA ILE A 194 9.04 -22.91 0.15
C ILE A 194 9.28 -22.50 -1.31
N ASN A 195 9.65 -23.45 -2.16
CA ASN A 195 9.76 -23.18 -3.61
C ASN A 195 8.37 -23.24 -4.24
N GLY A 196 7.84 -22.09 -4.69
CA GLY A 196 6.74 -22.05 -5.69
C GLY A 196 5.74 -20.89 -5.56
N ALA A 197 5.34 -20.50 -4.34
CA ALA A 197 4.18 -19.64 -4.14
C ALA A 197 4.56 -18.25 -3.58
N ARG A 198 4.62 -17.25 -4.48
CA ARG A 198 4.96 -15.85 -4.17
C ARG A 198 3.80 -15.12 -3.46
N ILE A 199 4.11 -14.38 -2.38
CA ILE A 199 3.15 -13.50 -1.70
C ILE A 199 3.17 -12.12 -2.39
N PHE A 200 2.00 -11.64 -2.81
CA PHE A 200 1.85 -10.31 -3.39
C PHE A 200 1.33 -9.32 -2.34
N VAL A 201 2.07 -8.23 -2.12
CA VAL A 201 1.76 -7.24 -1.09
C VAL A 201 1.67 -5.86 -1.71
N ASN A 202 0.49 -5.24 -1.70
CA ASN A 202 0.26 -3.95 -2.37
C ASN A 202 -0.60 -3.01 -1.53
N ALA A 203 -0.52 -1.72 -1.83
CA ALA A 203 -1.42 -0.73 -1.27
C ALA A 203 -2.34 -0.16 -2.35
N ALA A 204 -3.56 0.18 -1.98
CA ALA A 204 -4.48 0.88 -2.88
C ALA A 204 -5.28 1.94 -2.15
N ASN A 205 -5.47 3.07 -2.81
CA ASN A 205 -6.47 4.04 -2.46
C ASN A 205 -7.79 3.64 -3.15
N PRO A 206 -8.90 3.45 -2.42
CA PRO A 206 -10.21 3.18 -3.03
C PRO A 206 -10.83 4.44 -3.67
N GLY A 207 -10.19 5.60 -3.52
CA GLY A 207 -10.74 6.89 -3.97
C GLY A 207 -11.65 7.52 -2.91
N MET A 208 -12.23 8.67 -3.25
CA MET A 208 -13.23 9.30 -2.39
C MET A 208 -14.55 8.53 -2.57
N VAL A 209 -14.81 7.56 -1.70
CA VAL A 209 -16.05 6.77 -1.73
C VAL A 209 -17.06 7.45 -0.79
N ASP A 210 -18.31 7.57 -1.23
CA ASP A 210 -19.42 8.14 -0.44
C ASP A 210 -19.81 7.17 0.69
N THR A 211 -18.93 7.10 1.68
CA THR A 211 -19.15 6.44 2.95
C THR A 211 -19.24 7.57 3.96
N GLY A 212 -20.34 7.69 4.70
CA GLY A 212 -20.68 8.83 5.57
C GLY A 212 -19.67 9.22 6.66
N ILE A 213 -18.46 8.64 6.65
CA ILE A 213 -17.26 8.98 7.41
C ILE A 213 -16.97 10.49 7.41
N TRP A 214 -17.31 11.20 6.32
CA TRP A 214 -17.05 12.63 6.18
C TRP A 214 -18.07 13.55 6.86
N ASN A 215 -19.28 13.05 7.16
CA ASN A 215 -20.39 13.89 7.63
C ASN A 215 -20.18 14.43 9.04
N ASP A 216 -19.50 13.66 9.90
CA ASP A 216 -19.24 14.05 11.30
C ASP A 216 -17.92 14.83 11.48
N MET A 217 -17.03 14.83 10.47
CA MET A 217 -15.73 15.52 10.52
C MET A 217 -15.73 16.93 9.92
N LEU A 218 -16.70 17.27 9.04
CA LEU A 218 -16.67 18.51 8.26
C LEU A 218 -17.65 19.57 8.79
N PRO A 219 -17.22 20.84 8.97
CA PRO A 219 -18.10 21.97 9.26
C PRO A 219 -19.26 22.07 8.26
N SER A 220 -20.44 22.48 8.72
CA SER A 220 -21.70 22.51 7.97
C SER A 220 -21.64 23.28 6.63
N TRP A 221 -20.79 24.30 6.52
CA TRP A 221 -20.59 25.05 5.27
C TRP A 221 -19.75 24.28 4.22
N ILE A 222 -18.90 23.34 4.66
CA ILE A 222 -18.17 22.41 3.79
C ILE A 222 -19.08 21.27 3.34
N GLN A 223 -20.11 20.89 4.11
CA GLN A 223 -21.10 19.89 3.66
C GLN A 223 -21.83 20.35 2.39
N THR A 224 -22.11 21.65 2.24
CA THR A 224 -22.73 22.20 1.02
C THR A 224 -21.82 22.07 -0.21
N ILE A 225 -20.51 22.29 -0.05
CA ILE A 225 -19.50 22.12 -1.11
C ILE A 225 -19.24 20.62 -1.38
N SER A 226 -19.23 19.80 -0.33
CA SER A 226 -19.11 18.34 -0.39
C SER A 226 -20.26 17.71 -1.15
N ASN A 227 -21.49 18.23 -1.01
CA ASN A 227 -22.66 17.77 -1.76
C ASN A 227 -22.55 18.11 -3.26
N TYR A 228 -21.99 19.28 -3.58
CA TYR A 228 -21.73 19.68 -4.97
C TYR A 228 -20.58 18.88 -5.62
N MET A 229 -19.56 18.52 -4.84
CA MET A 229 -18.44 17.69 -5.31
C MET A 229 -18.77 16.19 -5.34
N ARG A 230 -19.83 15.77 -4.62
CA ARG A 230 -20.31 14.38 -4.51
C ARG A 230 -20.57 13.76 -5.88
N ASP A 231 -21.29 14.48 -6.73
CA ASP A 231 -21.74 13.97 -8.03
C ASP A 231 -20.65 14.03 -9.12
N ARG A 232 -19.47 14.62 -8.82
CA ARG A 232 -18.42 14.90 -9.82
C ARG A 232 -17.09 14.21 -9.53
N PHE A 233 -16.80 13.85 -8.27
CA PHE A 233 -15.49 13.34 -7.86
C PHE A 233 -15.54 12.09 -6.97
N TYR A 234 -16.74 11.66 -6.53
CA TYR A 234 -16.87 10.47 -5.71
C TYR A 234 -17.05 9.26 -6.59
N TRP A 235 -16.26 8.23 -6.32
CA TRP A 235 -16.48 6.91 -6.90
C TRP A 235 -17.66 6.28 -6.16
N SER A 236 -18.53 5.59 -6.89
CA SER A 236 -19.47 4.68 -6.24
C SER A 236 -18.69 3.64 -5.43
N THR A 237 -19.32 3.05 -4.40
CA THR A 237 -18.70 1.95 -3.63
C THR A 237 -18.22 0.81 -4.54
N LYS A 238 -18.97 0.55 -5.63
CA LYS A 238 -18.61 -0.46 -6.64
C LYS A 238 -17.36 -0.07 -7.42
N GLU A 239 -17.19 1.20 -7.78
CA GLU A 239 -16.00 1.67 -8.50
C GLU A 239 -14.78 1.77 -7.57
N GLY A 240 -14.98 2.20 -6.32
CA GLY A 240 -13.89 2.34 -5.36
C GLY A 240 -13.26 1.02 -4.93
N ILE A 241 -14.03 -0.09 -4.98
CA ILE A 241 -13.50 -1.42 -4.69
C ILE A 241 -12.78 -2.07 -5.88
N LEU A 242 -12.92 -1.57 -7.12
CA LEU A 242 -12.36 -2.24 -8.30
C LEU A 242 -10.85 -2.44 -8.22
N THR A 243 -10.11 -1.46 -7.71
CA THR A 243 -8.65 -1.60 -7.54
C THR A 243 -8.31 -2.65 -6.48
N LEU A 244 -9.07 -2.71 -5.37
CA LEU A 244 -8.86 -3.73 -4.33
C LEU A 244 -9.20 -5.12 -4.87
N LEU A 245 -10.28 -5.25 -5.63
CA LEU A 245 -10.69 -6.49 -6.27
C LEU A 245 -9.62 -6.95 -7.27
N TYR A 246 -9.15 -6.05 -8.14
CA TYR A 246 -8.06 -6.32 -9.07
C TYR A 246 -6.81 -6.87 -8.34
N LEU A 247 -6.35 -6.19 -7.29
CA LEU A 247 -5.19 -6.65 -6.52
C LEU A 247 -5.44 -7.94 -5.71
N GLY A 248 -6.70 -8.24 -5.41
CA GLY A 248 -7.09 -9.47 -4.71
C GLY A 248 -7.30 -10.67 -5.61
N THR A 249 -7.65 -10.47 -6.89
CA THR A 249 -8.14 -11.55 -7.76
C THR A 249 -7.42 -11.68 -9.10
N ALA A 250 -6.70 -10.66 -9.59
CA ALA A 250 -6.04 -10.68 -10.90
C ALA A 250 -4.70 -11.44 -10.88
N THR A 251 -4.73 -12.64 -10.30
CA THR A 251 -3.58 -13.48 -9.97
C THR A 251 -2.55 -13.62 -11.10
N GLY A 252 -2.98 -14.02 -12.30
CA GLY A 252 -2.10 -14.17 -13.47
C GLY A 252 -1.34 -12.89 -13.83
N GLU A 253 -2.04 -11.75 -13.81
CA GLU A 253 -1.45 -10.47 -14.16
C GLU A 253 -0.48 -9.97 -13.08
N LEU A 254 -0.78 -10.21 -11.79
CA LEU A 254 0.14 -9.86 -10.71
C LEU A 254 1.47 -10.61 -10.83
N MET A 255 1.45 -11.88 -11.22
CA MET A 255 2.66 -12.66 -11.50
C MET A 255 3.40 -12.14 -12.72
N GLU A 256 2.73 -12.10 -13.87
CA GLU A 256 3.33 -11.75 -15.16
C GLU A 256 4.05 -10.39 -15.08
N LYS A 257 3.43 -9.43 -14.39
CA LYS A 257 3.95 -8.07 -14.26
C LYS A 257 4.71 -7.82 -12.95
N ASN A 258 4.88 -8.84 -12.12
CA ASN A 258 5.50 -8.76 -10.80
C ASN A 258 4.95 -7.59 -9.94
N ILE A 259 3.63 -7.54 -9.81
CA ILE A 259 2.92 -6.47 -9.09
C ILE A 259 2.95 -6.74 -7.59
N THR A 260 4.04 -6.36 -6.94
CA THR A 260 4.21 -6.36 -5.49
C THR A 260 4.96 -5.12 -5.03
N GLY A 261 4.74 -4.65 -3.79
CA GLY A 261 5.30 -3.42 -3.24
C GLY A 261 4.81 -2.14 -3.92
N LYS A 262 3.67 -2.21 -4.63
CA LYS A 262 3.14 -1.10 -5.43
C LYS A 262 2.02 -0.37 -4.70
N PHE A 263 1.74 0.86 -5.15
CA PHE A 263 0.64 1.68 -4.68
C PHE A 263 -0.26 2.07 -5.84
N PHE A 264 -1.57 1.91 -5.67
CA PHE A 264 -2.55 2.13 -6.73
C PHE A 264 -3.58 3.21 -6.36
N HIS A 265 -3.89 4.05 -7.34
CA HIS A 265 -5.07 4.91 -7.36
C HIS A 265 -6.28 4.12 -7.91
N PRO A 266 -7.53 4.61 -7.75
CA PRO A 266 -8.69 4.05 -8.44
C PRO A 266 -8.45 3.70 -9.91
N GLN A 267 -9.12 2.64 -10.35
CA GLN A 267 -9.03 2.05 -11.70
C GLN A 267 -7.67 1.40 -11.99
N ALA A 268 -7.12 0.65 -11.01
CA ALA A 268 -5.87 -0.11 -11.14
C ALA A 268 -4.68 0.72 -11.68
N ARG A 269 -4.67 2.03 -11.42
CA ARG A 269 -3.59 2.92 -11.86
C ARG A 269 -2.46 2.95 -10.84
N GLU A 270 -1.33 2.35 -11.16
CA GLU A 270 -0.11 2.45 -10.33
C GLU A 270 0.30 3.92 -10.20
N VAL A 271 0.65 4.32 -8.99
CA VAL A 271 1.14 5.66 -8.65
C VAL A 271 2.33 5.55 -7.70
N ILE A 272 3.18 6.57 -7.70
CA ILE A 272 4.35 6.64 -6.83
C ILE A 272 4.13 7.75 -5.81
N ASN A 273 4.37 7.43 -4.54
CA ASN A 273 4.58 8.44 -3.50
C ASN A 273 6.09 8.59 -3.33
N ALA A 274 6.65 9.75 -3.68
CA ALA A 274 8.10 9.95 -3.70
C ALA A 274 8.76 9.70 -2.33
N LYS A 275 8.01 9.94 -1.24
CA LYS A 275 8.52 9.69 0.11
C LYS A 275 8.56 8.19 0.44
N SER A 276 7.72 7.37 -0.20
CA SER A 276 7.69 5.94 0.09
C SER A 276 8.81 5.15 -0.56
N THR A 277 9.55 5.75 -1.50
CA THR A 277 10.72 5.10 -2.14
C THR A 277 11.99 5.19 -1.30
N ASP A 278 11.97 5.91 -0.18
CA ASP A 278 13.10 5.97 0.75
C ASP A 278 13.20 4.65 1.55
N GLU A 279 14.16 3.81 1.18
CA GLU A 279 14.37 2.51 1.83
C GLU A 279 14.83 2.63 3.28
N LYS A 280 15.59 3.67 3.62
CA LYS A 280 16.03 3.90 5.00
C LYS A 280 14.81 4.21 5.87
N LEU A 281 13.91 5.07 5.39
CA LEU A 281 12.66 5.37 6.08
C LEU A 281 11.76 4.13 6.22
N GLN A 282 11.72 3.26 5.21
CA GLN A 282 11.00 1.97 5.31
C GLN A 282 11.57 1.10 6.43
N ASP A 283 12.89 1.04 6.55
CA ASP A 283 13.59 0.23 7.55
C ASP A 283 13.42 0.79 8.97
N GLU A 284 13.53 2.12 9.13
CA GLU A 284 13.32 2.81 10.40
C GLU A 284 11.86 2.68 10.87
N LEU A 285 10.89 2.87 9.98
CA LEU A 285 9.48 2.65 10.29
C LEU A 285 9.21 1.20 10.68
N TRP A 286 9.80 0.23 9.98
CA TRP A 286 9.64 -1.19 10.30
C TRP A 286 10.16 -1.49 11.70
N LYS A 287 11.38 -1.05 12.02
CA LYS A 287 11.98 -1.23 13.34
C LYS A 287 11.10 -0.62 14.43
N PHE A 288 10.65 0.61 14.24
CA PHE A 288 9.75 1.27 15.18
C PHE A 288 8.43 0.51 15.36
N SER A 289 7.90 -0.05 14.26
CA SER A 289 6.67 -0.84 14.31
C SER A 289 6.84 -2.11 15.14
N GLU A 290 7.97 -2.80 15.01
CA GLU A 290 8.31 -3.97 15.82
C GLU A 290 8.47 -3.58 17.31
N GLU A 291 9.08 -2.42 17.61
CA GLU A 291 9.18 -1.90 18.98
C GLU A 291 7.81 -1.61 19.60
N LEU A 292 6.89 -1.00 18.84
CA LEU A 292 5.53 -0.68 19.31
C LEU A 292 4.71 -1.92 19.65
N ILE A 293 4.97 -3.04 18.97
CA ILE A 293 4.20 -4.28 19.15
C ILE A 293 4.91 -5.34 20.00
N ALA A 294 6.11 -5.07 20.49
CA ALA A 294 6.98 -6.06 21.13
C ALA A 294 6.33 -6.80 22.32
N ASN A 295 5.42 -6.14 23.04
CA ASN A 295 4.72 -6.73 24.19
C ASN A 295 3.52 -7.62 23.80
N PHE A 296 3.20 -7.72 22.51
CA PHE A 296 2.04 -8.44 21.98
C PHE A 296 2.40 -9.67 21.15
N ILE A 297 3.68 -9.97 20.95
CA ILE A 297 4.19 -11.06 20.10
C ILE A 297 5.05 -12.05 20.90
#